data_AF-A0A1H5WZR9-F1
#
_entry.id   AF-A0A1H5WZR9-F1
#
_cell.length_a   1.000
_cell.length_b   1.000
_cell.length_c   1.000
_cell.angle_alpha   90.00
_cell.angle_beta   90.00
_cell.angle_gamma   90.00
#
_symmetry.space_group_name_H-M   'P 1'
#
loop_
_entity.id
_entity.type
_entity.pdbx_description
1 polymer ?
#
loop_
_entity_poly.entity_id
_entity_poly.type
_entity_poly.pdbx_seq_one_letter_code
_entity_poly.pdbx_strand_id
1 'polypeptide(L)' 'MSDVCVVTGGGSGMGLSAALQMPKDKIIIVSGRTISKLEKAVEQLKEAGHEAYACTCITEDSSK' A
#
# COMPACT_ATOMS: atom_id res chain seq x y z
N MET A 1 16.60 -11.22 4.41
CA MET A 1 15.13 -11.27 4.30
C MET A 1 14.67 -9.84 4.45
N SER A 2 13.94 -9.30 3.47
CA SER A 2 13.50 -7.89 3.51
C SER A 2 12.26 -7.77 4.40
N ASP A 3 12.18 -6.71 5.20
CA ASP A 3 11.00 -6.44 6.01
C ASP A 3 9.83 -5.97 5.13
N VAL A 4 8.65 -6.52 5.38
CA VAL A 4 7.43 -6.19 4.63
C VAL A 4 6.51 -5.33 5.49
N CYS A 5 6.06 -4.20 4.97
CA CYS A 5 5.09 -3.32 5.61
C CYS A 5 3.77 -3.34 4.83
N VAL A 6 2.69 -3.75 5.50
CA VAL A 6 1.34 -3.73 4.92
C VAL A 6 0.60 -2.48 5.40
N VAL A 7 0.12 -1.67 4.46
CA VAL A 7 -0.60 -0.43 4.72
C VAL A 7 -2.04 -0.55 4.23
N THR A 8 -2.95 -0.87 5.16
CA THR A 8 -4.39 -0.85 4.91
C THR A 8 -4.90 0.58 4.72
N GLY A 9 -5.78 0.80 3.75
CA GLY A 9 -6.19 2.15 3.36
C GLY A 9 -5.10 2.94 2.62
N GLY A 10 -4.04 2.27 2.14
CA GLY A 10 -2.88 2.89 1.52
C GLY A 10 -3.11 3.52 0.13
N GLY A 11 -4.30 3.37 -0.46
CA GLY A 11 -4.61 3.92 -1.79
C GLY A 11 -4.77 5.45 -1.85
N SER A 12 -4.85 6.15 -0.71
CA SER A 12 -5.00 7.61 -0.65
C SER A 12 -4.79 8.18 0.77
N GLY A 13 -4.77 9.50 0.89
CA GLY A 13 -4.84 10.21 2.17
C GLY A 13 -3.71 9.82 3.12
N MET A 14 -4.04 9.69 4.41
CA MET A 14 -3.05 9.39 5.46
C MET A 14 -2.31 8.08 5.23
N GLY A 15 -2.98 7.03 4.71
CA GLY A 15 -2.33 5.75 4.44
C GLY A 15 -1.22 5.87 3.39
N LEU A 16 -1.48 6.59 2.30
CA LEU A 16 -0.48 6.86 1.27
C LEU A 16 0.65 7.74 1.79
N SER A 17 0.33 8.80 2.55
CA SER A 17 1.35 9.67 3.15
C SER A 17 2.26 8.90 4.10
N ALA A 18 1.71 7.99 4.92
CA ALA A 18 2.50 7.13 5.80
C ALA A 18 3.40 6.18 5.00
N ALA A 19 2.89 5.57 3.92
CA ALA A 19 3.67 4.71 3.04
C ALA A 19 4.85 5.46 2.40
N LEU A 20 4.65 6.72 1.99
CA LEU A 20 5.70 7.55 1.39
C LEU A 20 6.85 7.86 2.36
N GLN A 21 6.58 7.90 3.66
CA GLN A 21 7.57 8.16 4.72
C GLN A 21 8.27 6.90 5.24
N MET A 22 7.95 5.71 4.68
CA MET A 22 8.62 4.48 5.11
C MET A 22 10.10 4.46 4.71
N PRO A 23 10.93 3.68 5.43
CA PRO A 23 12.30 3.39 4.99
C PRO A 23 12.33 2.69 3.62
N LYS A 24 13.31 3.05 2.78
CA LYS A 24 13.43 2.58 1.37
C LYS A 24 13.84 1.11 1.24
N ASP A 25 14.40 0.54 2.30
CA ASP A 25 14.82 -0.85 2.41
C ASP A 25 13.66 -1.82 2.70
N LYS A 26 12.43 -1.30 2.86
CA LYS A 26 11.22 -2.11 3.09
C LYS A 26 10.42 -2.31 1.82
N ILE A 27 9.78 -3.48 1.73
CA ILE A 27 8.77 -3.77 0.73
C ILE A 27 7.41 -3.27 1.25
N ILE A 28 6.73 -2.45 0.47
CA ILE A 28 5.43 -1.86 0.85
C ILE A 28 4.30 -2.58 0.12
N ILE A 29 3.32 -3.08 0.86
CA ILE A 29 2.05 -3.57 0.30
C ILE A 29 0.96 -2.57 0.66
N VAL A 30 0.46 -1.83 -0.34
CA VAL A 30 -0.73 -0.98 -0.14
C VAL A 30 -1.97 -1.82 -0.38
N SER A 31 -2.91 -1.75 0.58
CA SER A 31 -4.09 -2.59 0.55
C SER A 31 -5.39 -1.81 0.78
N GLY A 32 -6.44 -2.22 0.09
CA GLY A 32 -7.77 -1.59 0.16
C GLY A 32 -8.72 -2.09 -0.92
N ARG A 33 -9.88 -1.42 -1.04
CA ARG A 33 -10.99 -1.90 -1.87
C ARG A 33 -10.83 -1.60 -3.37
N THR A 34 -10.39 -0.39 -3.70
CA THR A 34 -10.40 0.11 -5.08
C THR A 34 -9.03 -0.07 -5.74
N ILE A 35 -8.89 -1.08 -6.61
CA ILE A 35 -7.61 -1.41 -7.26
C ILE A 35 -6.99 -0.23 -8.01
N SER A 36 -7.78 0.56 -8.74
CA SER A 36 -7.27 1.72 -9.50
C SER A 36 -6.68 2.82 -8.61
N LYS A 37 -7.11 2.94 -7.34
CA LYS A 37 -6.46 3.83 -6.36
C LYS A 37 -5.16 3.23 -5.83
N LEU A 38 -5.12 1.91 -5.62
CA LEU A 38 -3.92 1.21 -5.16
C LEU A 38 -2.82 1.24 -6.21
N GLU A 39 -3.14 1.01 -7.49
CA GLU A 39 -2.16 1.07 -8.58
C GLU A 39 -1.54 2.47 -8.72
N LYS A 40 -2.35 3.52 -8.65
CA LYS A 40 -1.86 4.92 -8.61
C LYS A 40 -0.98 5.21 -7.40
N ALA A 41 -1.30 4.62 -6.24
CA ALA A 41 -0.48 4.75 -5.05
C ALA A 41 0.86 4.01 -5.20
N VAL A 42 0.86 2.81 -5.80
CA VAL A 42 2.08 2.04 -6.11
C VAL A 42 2.98 2.79 -7.08
N GLU A 43 2.41 3.41 -8.12
CA GLU A 43 3.17 4.23 -9.06
C GLU A 43 3.91 5.37 -8.35
N GLN A 44 3.19 6.15 -7.53
CA GLN A 44 3.79 7.22 -6.72
C GLN A 44 4.87 6.71 -5.74
N LEU A 45 4.67 5.54 -5.14
CA LEU A 45 5.66 4.94 -4.25
C LEU A 45 6.93 4.53 -5.01
N LYS A 46 6.77 3.93 -6.20
CA LYS A 46 7.88 3.55 -7.08
C LYS A 46 8.64 4.75 -7.62
N GLU A 47 7.94 5.80 -8.03
CA GLU A 47 8.54 7.08 -8.42
C GLU A 47 9.34 7.71 -7.27
N ALA A 48 8.87 7.56 -6.04
CA ALA A 48 9.60 7.98 -4.85
C ALA A 48 10.77 7.03 -4.49
N GLY A 49 10.98 5.92 -5.21
CA GLY A 49 12.08 4.97 -4.99
C GLY A 49 11.78 3.86 -3.97
N HIS A 50 10.51 3.58 -3.69
CA HIS A 50 10.10 2.44 -2.86
C HIS A 50 9.81 1.20 -3.71
N GLU A 51 10.07 0.02 -3.15
CA GLU A 51 9.54 -1.23 -3.69
C GLU A 51 8.11 -1.44 -3.17
N ALA A 52 7.11 -1.34 -4.06
CA ALA A 52 5.70 -1.34 -3.67
C ALA A 52 4.80 -2.21 -4.56
N TYR A 53 3.78 -2.81 -3.93
CA TYR A 53 2.79 -3.69 -4.55
C TYR A 53 1.37 -3.38 -4.09
N ALA A 54 0.40 -3.58 -4.98
CA ALA A 54 -1.02 -3.41 -4.68
C ALA A 54 -1.64 -4.78 -4.32
N CYS A 55 -2.45 -4.81 -3.27
CA CYS A 55 -3.24 -5.97 -2.90
C CYS A 55 -4.67 -5.53 -2.58
N THR A 56 -5.66 -6.03 -3.33
CA THR A 56 -7.05 -5.76 -2.99
C THR A 56 -7.42 -6.49 -1.70
N CYS A 57 -8.06 -5.77 -0.77
CA CYS A 57 -8.66 -6.38 0.41
C CYS A 57 -9.99 -5.72 0.73
N ILE A 58 -10.92 -6.53 1.22
CA ILE A 58 -12.14 -6.07 1.88
C ILE A 58 -11.93 -6.41 3.35
N THR A 59 -11.91 -5.38 4.20
CA THR A 59 -11.68 -5.52 5.65
C THR A 59 -12.91 -6.04 6.39
N GLU A 60 -14.04 -6.10 5.70
CA GLU A 60 -15.30 -6.66 6.19
C GLU A 60 -15.32 -8.16 5.91
N ASP A 61 -15.31 -8.96 6.97
CA ASP A 61 -15.57 -10.38 6.89
C ASP A 61 -17.09 -10.61 6.78
N SER A 62 -17.54 -11.08 5.62
CA SER A 62 -18.95 -11.40 5.36
C SER A 62 -19.30 -12.85 5.74
N SER A 63 -18.35 -13.62 6.29
CA SER A 63 -18.60 -14.97 6.78
C SER A 63 -19.30 -14.92 8.16
N LYS A 64 -20.60 -14.64 8.11
CA LYS A 64 -21.54 -14.92 9.19
C LYS A 64 -22.56 -15.95 8.73
#